data_AF-A0A383AJH6-F1
#
_entry.id   AF-A0A383AJH6-F1
#
_cell.length_a   1.000
_cell.length_b   1.000
_cell.length_c   1.000
_cell.angle_alpha   90.00
_cell.angle_beta   90.00
_cell.angle_gamma   90.00
#
_symmetry.space_group_name_H-M   'P 1'
#
loop_
_entity.id
_entity.type
_entity.pdbx_description
1 polymer ?
#
loop_
_entity_poly.entity_id
_entity_poly.type
_entity_poly.pdbx_seq_one_letter_code
_entity_poly.pdbx_strand_id
1 'polypeptide(L)'
;VQKDQWTNTRVNTTSFDGNLEADQVLFNIDRFALTANNISYCLAGDTLGYWQFFPADDGFGRVPAMGYANVAASNHPDIKVGDRYWGFYPMSNYLIAQAGNVTSSGFSDVVPYRQQLAPIYSRFDNTKANPLYEEAREDQDLLLRGLFLTSWLVDDFMFDNDYFGA
;
A
#
# COMPACT_ATOMS: atom_id res chain seq x y z
N VAL A 1 -1.60 11.82 10.69
CA VAL A 1 -2.74 12.74 10.94
C VAL A 1 -3.34 12.39 12.29
N GLN A 2 -3.83 13.37 13.07
CA GLN A 2 -4.60 13.06 14.29
C GLN A 2 -5.95 12.46 13.87
N LYS A 3 -6.40 11.36 14.49
CA LYS A 3 -7.55 10.57 14.00
C LYS A 3 -8.90 11.31 14.06
N ASP A 4 -9.07 12.18 15.05
CA ASP A 4 -10.28 12.97 15.31
C ASP A 4 -10.23 14.39 14.71
N GLN A 5 -9.06 14.86 14.28
CA GLN A 5 -8.86 16.19 13.69
C GLN A 5 -7.80 16.15 12.58
N TRP A 6 -8.19 15.77 11.36
CA TRP A 6 -7.23 15.49 10.28
C TRP A 6 -6.41 16.69 9.80
N THR A 7 -6.91 17.90 10.03
CA THR A 7 -6.15 19.14 9.76
C THR A 7 -4.96 19.30 10.72
N ASN A 8 -4.95 18.59 11.85
CA ASN A 8 -3.79 18.48 12.70
C ASN A 8 -2.85 17.37 12.20
N THR A 9 -1.79 17.79 11.53
CA THR A 9 -0.77 16.91 10.95
C THR A 9 0.59 17.16 11.58
N ARG A 10 1.38 16.11 11.74
CA ARG A 10 2.77 16.19 12.17
C ARG A 10 3.66 15.36 11.26
N VAL A 11 4.92 15.78 11.15
CA VAL A 11 6.00 14.93 10.64
C VAL A 11 6.58 14.19 11.82
N ASN A 12 6.66 12.87 11.73
CA ASN A 12 7.37 12.03 12.70
C ASN A 12 8.69 11.58 12.07
N THR A 13 9.80 11.84 12.75
CA THR A 13 11.14 11.47 12.27
C THR A 13 11.67 10.33 13.12
N THR A 14 12.01 9.23 12.46
CA THR A 14 12.63 8.04 13.06
C THR A 14 13.95 7.75 12.36
N SER A 15 14.92 7.24 13.10
CA SER A 15 16.19 6.78 12.53
C SER A 15 16.11 5.30 12.17
N PHE A 16 16.57 4.95 10.97
CA PHE A 16 16.84 3.57 10.59
C PHE A 16 18.27 3.23 11.04
N ASP A 17 18.44 2.15 11.80
CA ASP A 17 19.73 1.75 12.38
C ASP A 17 20.62 0.97 11.41
N GLY A 18 20.12 0.69 10.20
CA GLY A 18 20.82 -0.08 9.17
C GLY A 18 20.54 -1.57 9.22
N ASN A 19 19.79 -2.06 10.20
CA ASN A 19 19.51 -3.48 10.37
C ASN A 19 18.14 -3.84 9.81
N LEU A 20 18.10 -4.89 9.00
CA LEU A 20 16.88 -5.58 8.60
C LEU A 20 16.90 -6.98 9.20
N GLU A 21 15.75 -7.48 9.63
CA GLU A 21 15.62 -8.89 9.98
C GLU A 21 15.62 -9.76 8.71
N ALA A 22 15.67 -11.08 8.88
CA ALA A 22 15.53 -12.01 7.76
C ALA A 22 14.24 -11.72 6.97
N ASP A 23 14.36 -11.74 5.64
CA ASP A 23 13.24 -11.53 4.71
C ASP A 23 12.57 -10.14 4.79
N GLN A 24 13.17 -9.19 5.52
CA GLN A 24 12.71 -7.81 5.51
C GLN A 24 13.25 -7.02 4.33
N VAL A 25 12.43 -6.10 3.84
CA VAL A 25 12.74 -5.22 2.72
C VAL A 25 12.39 -3.79 3.13
N LEU A 26 13.36 -2.88 3.00
CA LEU A 26 13.15 -1.44 3.17
C LEU A 26 12.81 -0.83 1.81
N PHE A 27 11.63 -0.24 1.72
CA PHE A 27 11.20 0.56 0.57
C PHE A 27 11.48 2.04 0.80
N ASN A 28 12.03 2.70 -0.22
CA ASN A 28 11.98 4.14 -0.39
C ASN A 28 10.77 4.49 -1.26
N ILE A 29 9.78 5.14 -0.67
CA ILE A 29 8.51 5.49 -1.31
C ILE A 29 8.77 6.66 -2.25
N ASP A 30 8.56 6.44 -3.54
CA ASP A 30 8.85 7.43 -4.59
C ASP A 30 7.64 8.33 -4.84
N ARG A 31 6.47 7.72 -5.04
CA ARG A 31 5.23 8.43 -5.37
C ARG A 31 4.00 7.66 -4.94
N PHE A 32 2.93 8.37 -4.66
CA PHE A 32 1.63 7.79 -4.34
C PHE A 32 0.48 8.68 -4.82
N ALA A 33 -0.68 8.06 -5.04
CA ALA A 33 -1.90 8.76 -5.43
C ALA A 33 -2.52 9.49 -4.22
N LEU A 34 -2.79 10.79 -4.39
CA LEU A 34 -3.66 11.54 -3.50
C LEU A 34 -5.02 11.74 -4.19
N THR A 35 -6.05 11.12 -3.63
CA THR A 35 -7.40 11.05 -4.19
C THR A 35 -8.45 11.12 -3.07
N ALA A 36 -9.73 11.14 -3.43
CA ALA A 36 -10.82 11.07 -2.47
C ALA A 36 -10.77 9.80 -1.60
N ASN A 37 -10.20 8.69 -2.09
CA ASN A 37 -10.06 7.46 -1.32
C ASN A 37 -9.25 7.68 -0.04
N ASN A 38 -8.21 8.51 -0.09
CA ASN A 38 -7.39 8.78 1.09
C ASN A 38 -8.19 9.49 2.20
N ILE A 39 -9.15 10.34 1.83
CA ILE A 39 -10.09 10.96 2.78
C ILE A 39 -11.03 9.89 3.36
N SER A 40 -11.56 9.00 2.52
CA SER A 40 -12.40 7.88 2.97
C SER A 40 -11.67 6.95 3.95
N TYR A 41 -10.37 6.70 3.74
CA TYR A 41 -9.56 5.92 4.66
C TYR A 41 -9.42 6.60 6.03
N CYS A 42 -9.33 7.93 6.06
CA CYS A 42 -9.34 8.67 7.32
C CYS A 42 -10.72 8.60 8.00
N LEU A 43 -11.80 8.79 7.21
CA LEU A 43 -13.17 8.79 7.73
C LEU A 43 -13.58 7.45 8.32
N ALA A 44 -13.26 6.37 7.62
CA ALA A 44 -13.64 5.01 8.01
C ALA A 44 -12.49 4.27 8.71
N GLY A 45 -11.50 5.00 9.25
CA GLY A 45 -10.28 4.39 9.74
C GLY A 45 -10.48 3.43 10.92
N ASP A 46 -11.40 3.74 11.82
CA ASP A 46 -11.76 2.86 12.94
C ASP A 46 -12.86 1.85 12.57
N THR A 47 -13.86 2.27 11.78
CA THR A 47 -15.02 1.42 11.42
C THR A 47 -14.70 0.33 10.42
N LEU A 48 -13.82 0.61 9.44
CA LEU A 48 -13.35 -0.34 8.43
C LEU A 48 -11.88 -0.76 8.64
N GLY A 49 -11.25 -0.30 9.73
CA GLY A 49 -9.93 -0.76 10.15
C GLY A 49 -8.75 -0.21 9.34
N TYR A 50 -8.91 0.82 8.51
CA TYR A 50 -7.80 1.37 7.71
C TYR A 50 -6.61 1.88 8.56
N TRP A 51 -6.84 2.26 9.82
CA TRP A 51 -5.73 2.65 10.71
C TRP A 51 -4.78 1.49 11.07
N GLN A 52 -5.23 0.25 10.91
CA GLN A 52 -4.43 -0.94 11.21
C GLN A 52 -3.39 -1.23 10.13
N PHE A 53 -3.54 -0.64 8.94
CA PHE A 53 -2.66 -0.96 7.80
C PHE A 53 -1.23 -0.52 8.06
N PHE A 54 -1.07 0.61 8.77
CA PHE A 54 0.21 1.22 9.14
C PHE A 54 0.11 1.84 10.54
N PRO A 55 0.33 1.07 11.62
CA PRO A 55 0.18 1.52 12.99
C PRO A 55 0.97 2.80 13.30
N ALA A 56 0.47 3.68 14.14
CA ALA A 56 1.15 4.92 14.55
C ALA A 56 1.02 5.11 16.06
N ASP A 57 1.66 6.14 16.62
CA ASP A 57 1.47 6.49 18.03
C ASP A 57 -0.01 6.76 18.33
N ASP A 58 -0.37 6.61 19.60
CA ASP A 58 -1.74 6.75 20.06
C ASP A 58 -2.38 8.09 19.65
N GLY A 59 -3.65 8.05 19.26
CA GLY A 59 -4.39 9.20 18.71
C GLY A 59 -4.00 9.63 17.28
N PHE A 60 -2.96 9.06 16.69
CA PHE A 60 -2.53 9.35 15.32
C PHE A 60 -2.74 8.16 14.37
N GLY A 61 -2.84 8.47 13.07
CA GLY A 61 -2.87 7.49 11.99
C GLY A 61 -1.90 7.84 10.86
N ARG A 62 -1.41 6.82 10.16
CA ARG A 62 -0.69 6.96 8.88
C ARG A 62 -1.67 6.63 7.77
N VAL A 63 -2.00 7.63 6.96
CA VAL A 63 -2.95 7.48 5.85
C VAL A 63 -2.32 6.55 4.82
N PRO A 64 -3.01 5.48 4.41
CA PRO A 64 -2.49 4.62 3.38
C PRO A 64 -2.77 5.20 1.99
N ALA A 65 -1.95 4.82 1.01
CA ALA A 65 -2.08 5.25 -0.38
C ALA A 65 -1.53 4.18 -1.34
N MET A 66 -2.12 4.07 -2.53
CA MET A 66 -1.50 3.32 -3.61
C MET A 66 -0.29 4.09 -4.11
N GLY A 67 0.82 3.40 -4.34
CA GLY A 67 2.06 4.04 -4.72
C GLY A 67 3.04 3.11 -5.42
N TYR A 68 4.14 3.73 -5.82
CA TYR A 68 5.35 3.06 -6.27
C TYR A 68 6.50 3.35 -5.32
N ALA A 69 7.28 2.31 -5.03
CA ALA A 69 8.48 2.44 -4.22
C ALA A 69 9.61 1.58 -4.78
N ASN A 70 10.84 2.02 -4.52
CA ASN A 70 12.04 1.29 -4.86
C ASN A 70 12.59 0.59 -3.61
N VAL A 71 13.15 -0.60 -3.78
CA VAL A 71 13.86 -1.29 -2.70
C VAL A 71 15.15 -0.54 -2.38
N ALA A 72 15.25 0.02 -1.19
CA ALA A 72 16.42 0.74 -0.69
C ALA A 72 17.43 -0.21 -0.02
N ALA A 73 16.93 -1.23 0.68
CA ALA A 73 17.72 -2.31 1.29
C ALA A 73 16.87 -3.59 1.35
N SER A 74 17.50 -4.76 1.31
CA SER A 74 16.80 -6.05 1.35
C SER A 74 17.66 -7.11 2.01
N ASN A 75 17.04 -7.87 2.92
CA ASN A 75 17.55 -9.11 3.48
C ASN A 75 16.81 -10.35 2.95
N HIS A 76 16.01 -10.20 1.88
CA HIS A 76 15.37 -11.31 1.19
C HIS A 76 16.21 -11.73 -0.03
N PRO A 77 16.51 -13.02 -0.25
CA PRO A 77 17.39 -13.48 -1.33
C PRO A 77 16.86 -13.15 -2.74
N ASP A 78 15.54 -13.11 -2.94
CA ASP A 78 14.94 -12.90 -4.27
C ASP A 78 14.55 -11.45 -4.58
N ILE A 79 14.58 -10.54 -3.60
CA ILE A 79 14.17 -9.14 -3.79
C ILE A 79 15.43 -8.27 -3.74
N LYS A 80 15.71 -7.55 -4.83
CA LYS A 80 16.98 -6.85 -5.02
C LYS A 80 16.84 -5.36 -4.79
N VAL A 81 17.90 -4.74 -4.29
CA VAL A 81 18.02 -3.27 -4.20
C VAL A 81 17.82 -2.66 -5.60
N GLY A 82 16.99 -1.62 -5.67
CA GLY A 82 16.58 -0.97 -6.92
C GLY A 82 15.38 -1.62 -7.61
N ASP A 83 14.88 -2.77 -7.16
CA ASP A 83 13.61 -3.30 -7.65
C ASP A 83 12.47 -2.32 -7.33
N ARG A 84 11.51 -2.22 -8.25
CA ARG A 84 10.39 -1.28 -8.17
C ARG A 84 9.08 -2.03 -8.02
N TYR A 85 8.28 -1.60 -7.06
CA TYR A 85 7.05 -2.27 -6.70
C TYR A 85 5.89 -1.29 -6.67
N TRP A 86 4.74 -1.76 -7.16
CA TRP A 86 3.45 -1.13 -6.96
C TRP A 86 2.76 -1.76 -5.75
N GLY A 87 2.06 -0.98 -4.94
CA GLY A 87 1.26 -1.52 -3.86
C GLY A 87 0.70 -0.45 -2.94
N PHE A 88 0.32 -0.86 -1.73
CA PHE A 88 -0.22 0.03 -0.71
C PHE A 88 0.88 0.44 0.27
N TYR A 89 1.13 1.74 0.39
CA TYR A 89 2.17 2.35 1.22
C TYR A 89 1.56 3.34 2.21
N PRO A 90 2.22 3.65 3.34
CA PRO A 90 1.81 4.78 4.17
C PRO A 90 2.24 6.09 3.48
N MET A 91 1.55 7.19 3.73
CA MET A 91 2.05 8.54 3.42
C MET A 91 3.28 8.83 4.32
N SER A 92 4.44 8.36 3.88
CA SER A 92 5.74 8.40 4.57
C SER A 92 6.86 8.31 3.53
N ASN A 93 8.13 8.44 3.94
CA ASN A 93 9.26 8.26 3.01
C ASN A 93 9.71 6.80 2.90
N TYR A 94 9.50 6.00 3.94
CA TYR A 94 9.97 4.61 3.99
C TYR A 94 8.93 3.66 4.58
N LEU A 95 9.03 2.40 4.18
CA LEU A 95 8.29 1.28 4.74
C LEU A 95 9.22 0.07 4.85
N ILE A 96 9.27 -0.56 6.03
CA ILE A 96 9.84 -1.92 6.16
C ILE A 96 8.67 -2.90 6.01
N ALA A 97 8.78 -3.82 5.06
CA ALA A 97 7.84 -4.91 4.86
C ALA A 97 8.49 -6.25 5.20
N GLN A 98 7.70 -7.21 5.70
CA GLN A 98 8.13 -8.59 5.86
C GLN A 98 7.75 -9.35 4.59
N ALA A 99 8.71 -9.65 3.73
CA ALA A 99 8.41 -10.32 2.48
C ALA A 99 8.06 -11.79 2.72
N GLY A 100 6.88 -12.20 2.28
CA GLY A 100 6.43 -13.59 2.28
C GLY A 100 5.66 -13.91 1.00
N ASN A 101 5.41 -15.20 0.75
CA ASN A 101 4.71 -15.68 -0.44
C ASN A 101 5.30 -15.11 -1.74
N VAL A 102 6.63 -15.07 -1.83
CA VAL A 102 7.35 -14.44 -2.94
C VAL A 102 7.19 -15.27 -4.21
N THR A 103 6.92 -14.58 -5.31
CA THR A 103 6.77 -15.11 -6.66
C THR A 103 7.44 -14.16 -7.64
N SER A 104 7.55 -14.56 -8.92
CA SER A 104 8.04 -13.67 -9.97
C SER A 104 7.22 -12.38 -10.11
N SER A 105 5.91 -12.42 -9.85
CA SER A 105 5.03 -11.24 -9.91
C SER A 105 5.10 -10.35 -8.67
N GLY A 106 5.86 -10.72 -7.65
CA GLY A 106 6.06 -9.97 -6.41
C GLY A 106 5.79 -10.79 -5.16
N PHE A 107 5.49 -10.13 -4.03
CA PHE A 107 5.29 -10.77 -2.74
C PHE A 107 4.10 -10.17 -1.94
N SER A 108 3.78 -10.80 -0.80
CA SER A 108 2.85 -10.28 0.20
C SER A 108 3.60 -9.85 1.46
N ASP A 109 3.19 -8.73 2.03
CA ASP A 109 3.65 -8.28 3.34
C ASP A 109 2.97 -9.09 4.43
N VAL A 110 3.75 -9.96 5.07
CA VAL A 110 3.28 -10.92 6.07
C VAL A 110 3.55 -10.44 7.49
N VAL A 111 3.76 -9.13 7.74
CA VAL A 111 3.76 -8.62 9.12
C VAL A 111 2.42 -8.97 9.80
N PRO A 112 2.40 -9.32 11.10
CA PRO A 112 1.20 -9.89 11.74
C PRO A 112 -0.08 -9.06 11.56
N TYR A 113 0.03 -7.73 11.62
CA TYR A 113 -1.13 -6.82 11.49
C TYR A 113 -1.60 -6.62 10.03
N ARG A 114 -0.83 -7.06 9.02
CA ARG A 114 -1.23 -6.99 7.59
C ARG A 114 -1.68 -8.33 7.02
N GLN A 115 -1.39 -9.45 7.69
CA GLN A 115 -1.81 -10.79 7.26
C GLN A 115 -3.34 -10.96 7.18
N GLN A 116 -4.09 -10.26 8.03
CA GLN A 116 -5.57 -10.35 8.08
C GLN A 116 -6.26 -9.42 7.07
N LEU A 117 -5.50 -8.55 6.39
CA LEU A 117 -6.06 -7.63 5.41
C LEU A 117 -6.38 -8.36 4.11
N ALA A 118 -7.35 -7.82 3.37
CA ALA A 118 -7.60 -8.29 2.01
C ALA A 118 -6.29 -8.22 1.20
N PRO A 119 -5.97 -9.25 0.38
CA PRO A 119 -4.66 -9.36 -0.28
C PRO A 119 -4.23 -8.12 -1.07
N ILE A 120 -5.18 -7.38 -1.66
CA ILE A 120 -4.90 -6.15 -2.41
C ILE A 120 -4.17 -5.08 -1.59
N TYR A 121 -4.32 -5.07 -0.27
CA TYR A 121 -3.72 -4.07 0.61
C TYR A 121 -2.34 -4.48 1.15
N SER A 122 -1.98 -5.76 1.08
CA SER A 122 -0.71 -6.31 1.55
C SER A 122 0.18 -6.87 0.43
N ARG A 123 -0.33 -7.01 -0.80
CA ARG A 123 0.43 -7.44 -1.98
C ARG A 123 1.24 -6.29 -2.58
N PHE A 124 2.49 -6.57 -2.93
CA PHE A 124 3.39 -5.67 -3.66
C PHE A 124 3.78 -6.26 -5.02
N ASP A 125 3.27 -5.68 -6.10
CA ASP A 125 3.47 -6.16 -7.47
C ASP A 125 4.81 -5.70 -8.03
N ASN A 126 5.63 -6.64 -8.51
CA ASN A 126 6.90 -6.32 -9.13
C ASN A 126 6.66 -5.77 -10.55
N THR A 127 7.11 -4.54 -10.82
CA THR A 127 6.91 -3.91 -12.13
C THR A 127 7.57 -4.68 -13.26
N LYS A 128 8.69 -5.37 -12.99
CA LYS A 128 9.41 -6.20 -13.99
C LYS A 128 8.58 -7.37 -14.52
N ALA A 129 7.58 -7.82 -13.77
CA ALA A 129 6.71 -8.91 -14.15
C ALA A 129 5.45 -8.44 -14.91
N ASN A 130 5.22 -7.14 -14.99
CA ASN A 130 4.11 -6.56 -15.73
C ASN A 130 4.59 -6.14 -17.14
N PRO A 131 4.23 -6.87 -18.21
CA PRO A 131 4.65 -6.53 -19.57
C PRO A 131 4.04 -5.23 -20.11
N LEU A 132 3.02 -4.69 -19.43
CA LEU A 132 2.36 -3.43 -19.76
C LEU A 132 2.86 -2.26 -18.91
N TYR A 133 3.83 -2.50 -18.01
CA TYR A 133 4.38 -1.44 -17.18
C TYR A 133 5.23 -0.47 -18.00
N GLU A 134 4.94 0.82 -17.85
CA GLU A 134 5.69 1.92 -18.45
C GLU A 134 5.94 2.96 -17.35
N GLU A 135 7.20 3.19 -16.98
CA GLU A 135 7.58 4.15 -15.92
C GLU A 135 7.04 5.56 -16.20
N ALA A 136 7.01 5.98 -17.47
CA ALA A 136 6.47 7.26 -17.88
C ALA A 136 4.96 7.43 -17.65
N ARG A 137 4.24 6.34 -17.34
CA ARG A 137 2.78 6.31 -17.14
C ARG A 137 2.34 6.07 -15.71
N GLU A 138 3.26 6.00 -14.76
CA GLU A 138 2.95 5.68 -13.37
C GLU A 138 1.99 6.66 -12.72
N ASP A 139 2.08 7.94 -13.05
CA ASP A 139 1.19 8.95 -12.48
C ASP A 139 -0.26 8.70 -12.93
N GLN A 140 -0.47 8.32 -14.20
CA GLN A 140 -1.77 7.91 -14.70
C GLN A 140 -2.21 6.56 -14.12
N ASP A 141 -1.31 5.58 -14.00
CA ASP A 141 -1.61 4.27 -13.40
C ASP A 141 -2.09 4.42 -11.96
N LEU A 142 -1.38 5.22 -11.16
CA LEU A 142 -1.71 5.48 -9.76
C LEU A 142 -3.10 6.10 -9.57
N LEU A 143 -3.49 7.00 -10.46
CA LEU A 143 -4.80 7.66 -10.38
C LEU A 143 -5.93 6.75 -10.89
N LEU A 144 -5.66 5.88 -11.86
CA LEU A 144 -6.71 5.14 -12.57
C LEU A 144 -6.83 3.69 -12.12
N ARG A 145 -5.72 2.96 -11.92
CA ARG A 145 -5.72 1.50 -11.71
C ARG A 145 -6.58 1.09 -10.53
N GLY A 146 -6.42 1.74 -9.38
CA GLY A 146 -7.23 1.46 -8.20
C GLY A 146 -8.71 1.72 -8.42
N LEU A 147 -9.05 2.89 -8.98
CA LEU A 147 -10.44 3.31 -9.19
C LEU A 147 -11.15 2.44 -10.22
N PHE A 148 -10.51 2.19 -11.37
CA PHE A 148 -11.05 1.32 -12.41
C PHE A 148 -11.22 -0.11 -11.90
N LEU A 149 -10.24 -0.67 -11.17
CA LEU A 149 -10.40 -2.01 -10.60
C LEU A 149 -11.63 -2.07 -9.68
N THR A 150 -11.79 -1.08 -8.79
CA THR A 150 -12.94 -1.07 -7.89
C THR A 150 -14.28 -0.87 -8.61
N SER A 151 -14.32 -0.14 -9.74
CA SER A 151 -15.58 0.00 -10.49
C SER A 151 -16.03 -1.33 -11.10
N TRP A 152 -15.11 -2.15 -11.61
CA TRP A 152 -15.43 -3.49 -12.10
C TRP A 152 -15.91 -4.41 -10.98
N LEU A 153 -15.29 -4.35 -9.80
CA LEU A 153 -15.74 -5.15 -8.64
C LEU A 153 -17.15 -4.76 -8.17
N VAL A 154 -17.49 -3.47 -8.24
CA VAL A 154 -18.85 -3.00 -7.93
C VAL A 154 -19.84 -3.47 -8.98
N ASP A 155 -19.50 -3.40 -10.27
CA ASP A 155 -20.36 -3.89 -11.35
C ASP A 155 -20.61 -5.40 -11.24
N ASP A 156 -19.56 -6.19 -10.99
CA ASP A 156 -19.64 -7.64 -10.77
C ASP A 156 -20.52 -7.98 -9.56
N PHE A 157 -20.35 -7.27 -8.44
CA PHE A 157 -21.21 -7.41 -7.27
C PHE A 157 -22.68 -7.07 -7.57
N MET A 158 -22.95 -6.00 -8.32
CA MET A 158 -24.30 -5.63 -8.70
C MET A 158 -24.93 -6.69 -9.62
N PHE A 159 -24.16 -7.20 -10.58
CA PHE A 159 -24.58 -8.27 -11.48
C PHE A 159 -24.92 -9.56 -10.72
N ASP A 160 -24.06 -10.01 -9.81
CA ASP A 160 -24.28 -11.20 -8.97
C ASP A 160 -25.54 -11.10 -8.08
N ASN A 161 -25.98 -9.88 -7.79
CA ASN A 161 -27.17 -9.60 -6.99
C ASN A 161 -28.39 -9.20 -7.84
N ASP A 162 -28.38 -9.49 -9.16
CA ASP A 162 -29.45 -9.14 -10.11
C ASP A 162 -29.85 -7.65 -10.02
N TYR A 163 -28.85 -6.80 -9.82
CA TYR A 163 -28.98 -5.36 -9.60
C TYR A 163 -29.97 -4.99 -8.48
N PHE A 164 -30.23 -5.91 -7.54
CA PHE A 164 -31.25 -5.78 -6.49
C PHE A 164 -32.67 -5.47 -7.04
N GLY A 165 -32.96 -5.91 -8.28
CA GLY A 165 -34.24 -5.72 -8.96
C GLY A 165 -34.45 -4.35 -9.62
N ALA A 166 -33.36 -3.62 -9.89
CA ALA A 166 -33.38 -2.33 -10.61
C ALA A 166 -33.65 -2.45 -12.11
#